data_AF-A0A0C9UJ78-F1
#
_entry.id   AF-A0A0C9UJ78-F1
#
_cell.length_a   1.000
_cell.length_b   1.000
_cell.length_c   1.000
_cell.angle_alpha   90.00
_cell.angle_beta   90.00
_cell.angle_gamma   90.00
#
_symmetry.space_group_name_H-M   'P 1'
#
loop_
_entity.id
_entity.type
_entity.pdbx_description
1 polymer ?
#
loop_
_entity_poly.entity_id
_entity_poly.type
_entity_poly.pdbx_seq_one_letter_code
_entity_poly.pdbx_strand_id
1 'polypeptide(L)'
;MAPIRVGTLLGFLPEVVAGIIEPEEEVSASVQDVLADPQTSLNAIPFSTRAHWMRQANIALGAPCPFAAFGSVIVNHTVPGLGELVCTGFNSRSSGNPILHGEIAAIQNCSAILTDPLGPYKLTGSKAIDAFSQLSLYTNAESCPMCASAIRWSSFREYIYGTSIETLVKQGWAQIRVSSLEIFRQSLDVQPQTRLLGQVLTNETDPFFFWQFNPDFPCPEGCKRSESGSTCEAVNA
;
A
#
# COMPACT_ATOMS: atom_id res chain seq x y z
N MET A 1 60.00 57.93 21.18
CA MET A 1 58.93 57.84 20.18
C MET A 1 58.76 56.38 19.77
N ALA A 2 57.56 55.81 19.98
CA ALA A 2 56.97 54.63 19.30
C ALA A 2 57.72 53.25 19.30
N PRO A 3 56.98 52.13 19.10
CA PRO A 3 57.21 50.81 19.72
C PRO A 3 57.63 49.71 18.73
N ILE A 4 57.97 48.49 19.22
CA ILE A 4 57.84 47.23 18.44
C ILE A 4 57.35 46.08 19.35
N ARG A 5 56.31 45.37 18.89
CA ARG A 5 55.57 44.28 19.55
C ARG A 5 56.34 42.95 19.55
N VAL A 6 56.21 42.19 20.64
CA VAL A 6 56.65 40.79 20.77
C VAL A 6 55.46 39.86 20.55
N GLY A 7 55.64 38.86 19.68
CA GLY A 7 54.71 37.76 19.45
C GLY A 7 55.08 36.54 20.28
N THR A 8 54.06 35.81 20.72
CA THR A 8 54.16 34.52 21.41
C THR A 8 53.25 33.55 20.66
N LEU A 9 53.71 32.33 20.39
CA LEU A 9 52.89 31.14 20.62
C LEU A 9 53.75 29.88 20.74
N LEU A 10 53.40 29.08 21.75
CA LEU A 10 54.02 27.83 22.19
C LEU A 10 53.67 26.63 21.30
N GLY A 11 54.51 25.60 21.38
CA GLY A 11 54.47 24.39 20.57
C GLY A 11 53.54 23.27 21.06
N PHE A 12 53.52 22.18 20.28
CA PHE A 12 52.76 20.95 20.50
C PHE A 12 53.69 19.72 20.47
N LEU A 13 53.43 18.77 21.37
CA LEU A 13 54.03 17.43 21.49
C LEU A 13 53.25 16.39 20.63
N PRO A 14 53.83 15.21 20.30
CA PRO A 14 53.19 14.19 19.46
C PRO A 14 52.51 13.07 20.29
N GLU A 15 51.43 12.48 19.76
CA GLU A 15 50.76 11.30 20.32
C GLU A 15 50.75 10.12 19.32
N VAL A 16 50.67 8.92 19.90
CA VAL A 16 50.97 7.59 19.35
C VAL A 16 49.76 7.01 18.61
N VAL A 17 50.00 6.36 17.46
CA VAL A 17 48.98 5.66 16.66
C VAL A 17 48.76 4.24 17.21
N ALA A 18 47.53 3.95 17.66
CA ALA A 18 47.02 2.60 17.86
C ALA A 18 46.03 2.26 16.74
N GLY A 19 46.29 1.18 16.00
CA GLY A 19 45.44 0.70 14.91
C GLY A 19 44.12 0.15 15.43
N ILE A 20 43.03 0.63 14.84
CA ILE A 20 41.67 0.13 15.06
C ILE A 20 41.39 -0.89 13.94
N ILE A 21 41.03 -2.11 14.33
CA ILE A 21 40.46 -3.12 13.44
C ILE A 21 38.99 -2.72 13.23
N GLU A 22 38.60 -2.39 12.00
CA GLU A 22 37.20 -2.12 11.64
C GLU A 22 36.39 -3.42 11.67
N PRO A 23 35.18 -3.43 12.24
CA PRO A 23 34.31 -4.60 12.16
C PRO A 23 33.67 -4.68 10.77
N GLU A 24 33.65 -5.88 10.20
CA GLU A 24 32.95 -6.18 8.95
C GLU A 24 31.46 -5.83 9.10
N GLU A 25 30.96 -5.01 8.17
CA GLU A 25 29.56 -4.61 8.05
C GLU A 25 28.69 -5.84 7.71
N GLU A 26 27.92 -6.34 8.68
CA GLU A 26 26.84 -7.30 8.40
C GLU A 26 25.78 -6.62 7.52
N VAL A 27 25.66 -7.09 6.28
CA VAL A 27 24.61 -6.65 5.35
C VAL A 27 23.25 -7.16 5.87
N SER A 28 22.57 -6.32 6.66
CA SER A 28 21.19 -6.54 7.06
C SER A 28 20.28 -6.30 5.85
N ALA A 29 19.76 -7.38 5.25
CA ALA A 29 18.67 -7.28 4.28
C ALA A 29 17.50 -6.53 4.94
N SER A 30 16.93 -5.54 4.26
CA SER A 30 15.82 -4.79 4.84
C SER A 30 14.63 -5.74 5.07
N VAL A 31 13.77 -5.43 6.05
CA VAL A 31 12.53 -6.21 6.27
C VAL A 31 11.70 -6.29 4.98
N GLN A 32 11.78 -5.25 4.14
CA GLN A 32 11.22 -5.26 2.78
C GLN A 32 11.79 -6.38 1.91
N ASP A 33 13.12 -6.54 1.87
CA ASP A 33 13.79 -7.56 1.05
C ASP A 33 13.41 -8.98 1.49
N VAL A 34 13.24 -9.19 2.79
CA VAL A 34 12.79 -10.47 3.35
C VAL A 34 11.32 -10.75 3.02
N LEU A 35 10.46 -9.73 3.04
CA LEU A 35 9.04 -9.87 2.68
C LEU A 35 8.80 -10.01 1.17
N ALA A 36 9.75 -9.54 0.35
CA ALA A 36 9.72 -9.63 -1.10
C ALA A 36 10.35 -10.91 -1.65
N ASP A 37 11.01 -11.72 -0.82
CA ASP A 37 11.63 -12.98 -1.24
C ASP A 37 10.54 -13.99 -1.70
N PRO A 38 10.58 -14.45 -2.97
CA PRO A 38 9.65 -15.45 -3.49
C PRO A 38 9.61 -16.77 -2.71
N GLN A 39 10.70 -17.10 -1.99
CA GLN A 39 10.85 -18.32 -1.19
C GLN A 39 10.25 -18.17 0.22
N THR A 40 9.95 -16.95 0.68
CA THR A 40 9.40 -16.73 2.02
C THR A 40 7.88 -16.88 2.05
N SER A 41 7.41 -17.81 2.90
CA SER A 41 6.00 -17.90 3.27
C SER A 41 5.76 -17.13 4.56
N LEU A 42 5.05 -16.01 4.48
CA LEU A 42 4.50 -15.35 5.67
C LEU A 42 3.06 -15.87 5.89
N ASN A 43 2.69 -16.25 7.11
CA ASN A 43 1.35 -16.76 7.44
C ASN A 43 0.89 -17.97 6.58
N ALA A 44 1.82 -18.79 6.09
CA ALA A 44 1.58 -19.91 5.17
C ALA A 44 1.03 -19.51 3.78
N ILE A 45 1.07 -18.22 3.42
CA ILE A 45 0.76 -17.75 2.07
C ILE A 45 2.08 -17.41 1.36
N PRO A 46 2.41 -18.06 0.23
CA PRO A 46 3.60 -17.74 -0.55
C PRO A 46 3.56 -16.32 -1.15
N PHE A 47 4.72 -15.71 -1.37
CA PHE A 47 4.81 -14.43 -2.07
C PHE A 47 4.16 -14.46 -3.47
N SER A 48 4.30 -15.57 -4.21
CA SER A 48 3.68 -15.72 -5.54
C SER A 48 2.16 -15.60 -5.50
N THR A 49 1.51 -16.12 -4.47
CA THR A 49 0.08 -15.97 -4.22
C THR A 49 -0.27 -14.52 -3.89
N ARG A 50 0.53 -13.83 -3.08
CA ARG A 50 0.33 -12.40 -2.78
C ARG A 50 0.46 -11.55 -4.05
N ALA A 51 1.48 -11.81 -4.85
CA ALA A 51 1.71 -11.11 -6.11
C ALA A 51 0.56 -11.34 -7.09
N HIS A 52 0.00 -12.55 -7.15
CA HIS A 52 -1.20 -12.83 -7.94
C HIS A 52 -2.37 -11.91 -7.52
N TRP A 53 -2.71 -11.85 -6.23
CA TRP A 53 -3.83 -11.03 -5.77
C TRP A 53 -3.58 -9.53 -5.83
N MET A 54 -2.34 -9.09 -5.66
CA MET A 54 -1.97 -7.69 -5.88
C MET A 54 -2.20 -7.28 -7.34
N ARG A 55 -1.86 -8.15 -8.30
CA ARG A 55 -2.20 -7.94 -9.72
C ARG A 55 -3.71 -7.94 -9.96
N GLN A 56 -4.48 -8.78 -9.27
CA GLN A 56 -5.95 -8.71 -9.35
C GLN A 56 -6.50 -7.37 -8.84
N ALA A 57 -5.88 -6.74 -7.83
CA ALA A 57 -6.25 -5.41 -7.38
C ALA A 57 -6.02 -4.34 -8.48
N ASN A 58 -4.96 -4.47 -9.28
CA ASN A 58 -4.74 -3.62 -10.45
C ASN A 58 -5.74 -3.92 -11.59
N ILE A 59 -6.15 -5.17 -11.78
CA ILE A 59 -7.13 -5.56 -12.81
C ILE A 59 -8.56 -5.13 -12.42
N ALA A 60 -8.85 -5.03 -11.11
CA ALA A 60 -10.16 -4.62 -10.61
C ALA A 60 -10.54 -3.17 -10.96
N LEU A 61 -9.62 -2.39 -11.53
CA LEU A 61 -9.87 -1.04 -12.01
C LEU A 61 -10.90 -1.05 -13.15
N GLY A 62 -11.98 -0.28 -13.01
CA GLY A 62 -13.10 -0.27 -13.97
C GLY A 62 -12.82 0.39 -15.32
N ALA A 63 -11.58 0.78 -15.61
CA ALA A 63 -11.16 1.46 -16.84
C ALA A 63 -9.65 1.25 -17.10
N PRO A 64 -9.14 1.48 -18.32
CA PRO A 64 -7.69 1.38 -18.61
C PRO A 64 -6.85 2.46 -17.90
N CYS A 65 -7.40 3.66 -17.69
CA CYS A 65 -6.76 4.75 -16.94
C CYS A 65 -7.81 5.51 -16.11
N PRO A 66 -8.40 4.89 -15.08
CA PRO A 66 -9.26 5.63 -14.16
C PRO A 66 -8.45 6.78 -13.57
N PHE A 67 -9.09 7.94 -13.43
CA PHE A 67 -8.43 9.11 -12.85
C PHE A 67 -7.75 8.73 -11.53
N ALA A 68 -8.49 8.06 -10.63
CA ALA A 68 -7.99 7.56 -9.35
C ALA A 68 -7.85 6.02 -9.41
N ALA A 69 -6.68 5.55 -9.83
CA ALA A 69 -6.38 4.13 -10.05
C ALA A 69 -6.16 3.30 -8.77
N PHE A 70 -7.05 3.45 -7.78
CA PHE A 70 -7.02 2.71 -6.52
C PHE A 70 -7.99 1.54 -6.60
N GLY A 71 -7.43 0.33 -6.61
CA GLY A 71 -8.16 -0.92 -6.73
C GLY A 71 -7.89 -1.85 -5.55
N SER A 72 -8.87 -2.66 -5.21
CA SER A 72 -8.79 -3.60 -4.09
C SER A 72 -9.52 -4.90 -4.39
N VAL A 73 -9.02 -5.99 -3.82
CA VAL A 73 -9.67 -7.30 -3.80
C VAL A 73 -9.70 -7.87 -2.40
N ILE A 74 -10.76 -8.61 -2.08
CA ILE A 74 -10.89 -9.32 -0.81
C ILE A 74 -10.95 -10.82 -1.11
N VAL A 75 -10.07 -11.57 -0.45
CA VAL A 75 -9.77 -12.95 -0.79
C VAL A 75 -9.93 -13.85 0.43
N ASN A 76 -10.55 -15.00 0.22
CA ASN A 76 -10.60 -16.08 1.18
C ASN A 76 -9.41 -17.04 0.98
N HIS A 77 -8.43 -16.99 1.90
CA HIS A 77 -7.26 -17.89 1.90
C HIS A 77 -7.48 -19.16 2.73
N THR A 78 -8.70 -19.44 3.19
CA THR A 78 -9.01 -20.71 3.89
C THR A 78 -9.18 -21.88 2.92
N VAL A 79 -9.35 -21.60 1.63
CA VAL A 79 -9.37 -22.61 0.56
C VAL A 79 -7.96 -22.85 -0.01
N PRO A 80 -7.63 -24.06 -0.49
CA PRO A 80 -6.31 -24.36 -1.05
C PRO A 80 -5.96 -23.55 -2.31
N GLY A 81 -4.68 -23.64 -2.71
CA GLY A 81 -4.18 -23.02 -3.94
C GLY A 81 -3.94 -21.52 -3.77
N LEU A 82 -4.49 -20.72 -4.69
CA LEU A 82 -4.39 -19.25 -4.62
C LEU A 82 -5.34 -18.65 -3.58
N GLY A 83 -6.36 -19.37 -3.11
CA GLY A 83 -7.50 -18.78 -2.41
C GLY A 83 -8.66 -18.48 -3.38
N GLU A 84 -9.75 -17.93 -2.84
CA GLU A 84 -10.95 -17.60 -3.60
C GLU A 84 -11.26 -16.10 -3.51
N LEU A 85 -11.51 -15.46 -4.65
CA LEU A 85 -11.95 -14.07 -4.71
C LEU A 85 -13.38 -13.97 -4.15
N VAL A 86 -13.57 -13.14 -3.13
CA VAL A 86 -14.91 -12.86 -2.57
C VAL A 86 -15.53 -11.66 -3.27
N CYS A 87 -14.78 -10.57 -3.39
CA CYS A 87 -15.25 -9.35 -4.03
C CYS A 87 -14.09 -8.45 -4.47
N THR A 88 -14.41 -7.48 -5.32
CA THR A 88 -13.50 -6.42 -5.76
C THR A 88 -14.09 -5.05 -5.43
N GLY A 89 -13.25 -4.02 -5.44
CA GLY A 89 -13.64 -2.63 -5.35
C GLY A 89 -12.62 -1.73 -6.00
N PHE A 90 -13.06 -0.58 -6.48
CA PHE A 90 -12.18 0.46 -7.01
C PHE A 90 -12.77 1.84 -6.70
N ASN A 91 -11.92 2.86 -6.71
CA ASN A 91 -12.34 4.22 -6.41
C ASN A 91 -13.31 4.73 -7.50
N SER A 92 -14.52 5.11 -7.10
CA SER A 92 -15.59 5.49 -8.02
C SER A 92 -16.02 6.94 -7.79
N ARG A 93 -15.34 7.88 -8.46
CA ARG A 93 -15.71 9.31 -8.44
C ARG A 93 -17.09 9.57 -9.05
N SER A 94 -17.50 8.76 -10.04
CA SER A 94 -18.80 8.89 -10.72
C SER A 94 -19.98 8.53 -9.83
N SER A 95 -19.77 7.81 -8.71
CA SER A 95 -20.82 7.55 -7.72
C SER A 95 -21.33 8.81 -7.02
N GLY A 96 -20.56 9.91 -7.05
CA GLY A 96 -20.82 11.12 -6.27
C GLY A 96 -20.53 10.97 -4.76
N ASN A 97 -20.11 9.79 -4.30
CA ASN A 97 -19.76 9.56 -2.90
C ASN A 97 -18.24 9.77 -2.67
N PRO A 98 -17.83 10.82 -1.95
CA PRO A 98 -16.41 11.18 -1.81
C PRO A 98 -15.61 10.17 -0.98
N ILE A 99 -16.26 9.29 -0.22
CA ILE A 99 -15.58 8.27 0.60
C ILE A 99 -15.53 6.90 -0.08
N LEU A 100 -16.07 6.76 -1.30
CA LEU A 100 -16.12 5.48 -2.01
C LEU A 100 -14.78 5.17 -2.69
N HIS A 101 -13.75 5.02 -1.87
CA HIS A 101 -12.43 4.53 -2.25
C HIS A 101 -12.45 3.02 -2.52
N GLY A 102 -11.41 2.48 -3.16
CA GLY A 102 -11.36 1.07 -3.54
C GLY A 102 -11.61 0.11 -2.39
N GLU A 103 -11.06 0.41 -1.22
CA GLU A 103 -11.19 -0.41 -0.01
C GLU A 103 -12.61 -0.37 0.55
N ILE A 104 -13.21 0.83 0.61
CA ILE A 104 -14.59 1.01 1.07
C ILE A 104 -15.56 0.33 0.11
N ALA A 105 -15.36 0.50 -1.20
CA ALA A 105 -16.14 -0.16 -2.23
C ALA A 105 -16.05 -1.69 -2.12
N ALA A 106 -14.84 -2.23 -1.91
CA ALA A 106 -14.65 -3.67 -1.73
C ALA A 106 -15.38 -4.17 -0.47
N ILE A 107 -15.25 -3.50 0.67
CA ILE A 107 -15.95 -3.87 1.92
C ILE A 107 -17.48 -3.86 1.72
N GLN A 108 -18.02 -2.84 1.06
CA GLN A 108 -19.45 -2.75 0.75
C GLN A 108 -19.91 -3.88 -0.17
N ASN A 109 -19.17 -4.14 -1.25
CA ASN A 109 -19.46 -5.20 -2.20
C ASN A 109 -19.41 -6.58 -1.54
N CYS A 110 -18.40 -6.84 -0.71
CA CYS A 110 -18.31 -8.09 0.06
C CYS A 110 -19.48 -8.25 1.03
N SER A 111 -19.86 -7.19 1.74
CA SER A 111 -21.02 -7.26 2.64
C SER A 111 -22.30 -7.62 1.88
N ALA A 112 -22.52 -7.02 0.71
CA ALA A 112 -23.65 -7.36 -0.16
C ALA A 112 -23.61 -8.83 -0.63
N ILE A 113 -22.46 -9.30 -1.13
CA ILE A 113 -22.28 -10.68 -1.60
C ILE A 113 -22.47 -11.71 -0.48
N LEU A 114 -21.89 -11.45 0.70
CA LEU A 114 -21.94 -12.37 1.83
C LEU A 114 -23.37 -12.51 2.38
N THR A 115 -24.17 -11.45 2.30
CA THR A 115 -25.53 -11.41 2.86
C THR A 115 -26.63 -11.63 1.83
N ASP A 116 -26.31 -11.73 0.54
CA ASP A 116 -27.29 -11.93 -0.52
C ASP A 116 -28.10 -13.22 -0.27
N PRO A 117 -29.44 -13.16 -0.11
CA PRO A 117 -30.28 -14.34 0.13
C PRO A 117 -30.29 -15.32 -1.04
N LEU A 118 -29.97 -14.85 -2.25
CA LEU A 118 -29.85 -15.65 -3.47
C LEU A 118 -28.39 -16.02 -3.78
N GLY A 119 -27.43 -15.43 -3.07
CA GLY A 119 -26.00 -15.65 -3.25
C GLY A 119 -25.52 -16.99 -2.67
N PRO A 120 -24.22 -17.30 -2.82
CA PRO A 120 -23.66 -18.57 -2.34
C PRO A 120 -23.49 -18.64 -0.82
N TYR A 121 -23.34 -17.49 -0.15
CA TYR A 121 -23.02 -17.41 1.29
C TYR A 121 -24.25 -17.31 2.20
N LYS A 122 -25.24 -16.46 1.85
CA LYS A 122 -26.53 -16.28 2.55
C LYS A 122 -26.38 -16.04 4.05
N LEU A 123 -25.34 -15.31 4.44
CA LEU A 123 -25.04 -15.04 5.84
C LEU A 123 -26.00 -13.98 6.39
N THR A 124 -26.32 -14.11 7.67
CA THR A 124 -26.92 -12.98 8.41
C THR A 124 -25.90 -11.86 8.54
N GLY A 125 -26.34 -10.62 8.79
CA GLY A 125 -25.42 -9.49 8.97
C GLY A 125 -24.35 -9.74 10.02
N SER A 126 -24.69 -10.37 11.15
CA SER A 126 -23.71 -10.75 12.19
C SER A 126 -22.67 -11.76 11.68
N LYS A 127 -23.09 -12.83 10.99
CA LYS A 127 -22.17 -13.82 10.43
C LYS A 127 -21.30 -13.24 9.32
N ALA A 128 -21.82 -12.29 8.54
CA ALA A 128 -21.03 -11.59 7.53
C ALA A 128 -19.95 -10.73 8.18
N ILE A 129 -20.26 -10.03 9.28
CA ILE A 129 -19.27 -9.29 10.08
C ILE A 129 -18.17 -10.25 10.57
N ASP A 130 -18.54 -11.39 11.15
CA ASP A 130 -17.57 -12.38 11.65
C ASP A 130 -16.71 -12.96 10.53
N ALA A 131 -17.27 -13.13 9.32
CA ALA A 131 -16.58 -13.71 8.18
C ALA A 131 -15.36 -12.89 7.73
N PHE A 132 -15.39 -11.56 7.87
CA PHE A 132 -14.26 -10.70 7.49
C PHE A 132 -12.97 -11.08 8.22
N SER A 133 -13.04 -11.62 9.44
CA SER A 133 -11.87 -12.10 10.20
C SER A 133 -11.09 -13.25 9.57
N GLN A 134 -11.67 -13.90 8.56
CA GLN A 134 -11.03 -14.97 7.79
C GLN A 134 -10.50 -14.48 6.42
N LEU A 135 -10.84 -13.24 6.04
CA LEU A 135 -10.53 -12.69 4.73
C LEU A 135 -9.28 -11.82 4.78
N SER A 136 -8.61 -11.72 3.62
CA SER A 136 -7.47 -10.85 3.41
C SER A 136 -7.82 -9.77 2.39
N LEU A 137 -7.52 -8.51 2.71
CA LEU A 137 -7.69 -7.39 1.81
C LEU A 137 -6.35 -7.07 1.13
N TYR A 138 -6.35 -7.05 -0.20
CA TYR A 138 -5.25 -6.57 -1.03
C TYR A 138 -5.68 -5.26 -1.69
N THR A 139 -4.85 -4.23 -1.62
CA THR A 139 -5.06 -2.95 -2.30
C THR A 139 -3.79 -2.50 -2.99
N ASN A 140 -3.89 -1.94 -4.19
CA ASN A 140 -2.71 -1.57 -4.96
C ASN A 140 -1.94 -0.37 -4.40
N ALA A 141 -2.53 0.38 -3.46
CA ALA A 141 -1.84 1.43 -2.72
C ALA A 141 -2.25 1.44 -1.25
N GLU A 142 -1.36 1.95 -0.40
CA GLU A 142 -1.56 2.13 1.03
C GLU A 142 -2.82 2.95 1.30
N SER A 143 -3.69 2.38 2.11
CA SER A 143 -4.94 2.97 2.52
C SER A 143 -4.74 4.29 3.25
N CYS A 144 -5.50 5.30 2.84
CA CYS A 144 -5.60 6.55 3.58
C CYS A 144 -6.18 6.30 4.99
N PRO A 145 -6.05 7.25 5.93
CA PRO A 145 -6.45 7.05 7.33
C PRO A 145 -7.91 6.60 7.52
N MET A 146 -8.81 7.08 6.67
CA MET A 146 -10.21 6.63 6.65
C MET A 146 -10.32 5.14 6.32
N CYS A 147 -9.69 4.71 5.23
CA CYS A 147 -9.76 3.32 4.77
C CYS A 147 -9.01 2.38 5.71
N ALA A 148 -7.84 2.78 6.22
CA ALA A 148 -7.11 2.02 7.23
C ALA A 148 -7.93 1.81 8.50
N SER A 149 -8.66 2.85 8.95
CA SER A 149 -9.56 2.74 10.10
C SER A 149 -10.76 1.83 9.81
N ALA A 150 -11.34 1.92 8.61
CA ALA A 150 -12.43 1.03 8.19
C ALA A 150 -11.97 -0.44 8.16
N ILE A 151 -10.77 -0.70 7.61
CA ILE A 151 -10.15 -2.04 7.60
C ILE A 151 -9.99 -2.59 9.01
N ARG A 152 -9.56 -1.76 9.97
CA ARG A 152 -9.45 -2.18 11.38
C ARG A 152 -10.80 -2.51 12.00
N TRP A 153 -11.83 -1.71 11.76
CA TRP A 153 -13.19 -2.02 12.22
C TRP A 153 -13.75 -3.30 11.57
N SER A 154 -13.41 -3.56 10.30
CA SER A 154 -13.78 -4.79 9.60
C SER A 154 -13.02 -6.03 10.07
N SER A 155 -11.98 -5.88 10.90
CA SER A 155 -11.29 -7.00 11.55
C SER A 155 -10.70 -8.04 10.60
N PHE A 156 -10.26 -7.64 9.40
CA PHE A 156 -9.65 -8.54 8.42
C PHE A 156 -8.49 -9.36 9.03
N ARG A 157 -8.27 -10.56 8.50
CA ARG A 157 -7.12 -11.39 8.88
C ARG A 157 -5.81 -10.70 8.51
N GLU A 158 -5.74 -10.24 7.26
CA GLU A 158 -4.58 -9.57 6.68
C GLU A 158 -5.01 -8.35 5.88
N TYR A 159 -4.20 -7.31 5.95
CA TYR A 159 -4.26 -6.12 5.13
C TYR A 159 -2.93 -5.97 4.40
N ILE A 160 -2.98 -6.04 3.07
CA ILE A 160 -1.82 -6.04 2.19
C ILE A 160 -1.92 -4.87 1.24
N TYR A 161 -0.88 -4.05 1.15
CA TYR A 161 -0.83 -2.94 0.21
C TYR A 161 0.44 -2.87 -0.63
N GLY A 162 0.35 -2.25 -1.81
CA GLY A 162 1.47 -1.97 -2.71
C GLY A 162 2.08 -0.58 -2.48
N THR A 163 1.81 0.35 -3.38
CA THR A 163 2.37 1.73 -3.39
C THR A 163 2.17 2.44 -2.05
N SER A 164 3.21 3.04 -1.47
CA SER A 164 3.09 3.73 -0.17
C SER A 164 2.45 5.12 -0.28
N ILE A 165 1.91 5.65 0.82
CA ILE A 165 1.44 7.05 0.91
C ILE A 165 2.58 8.02 0.56
N GLU A 166 3.82 7.70 0.94
CA GLU A 166 4.97 8.53 0.60
C GLU A 166 5.20 8.61 -0.91
N THR A 167 5.12 7.48 -1.61
CA THR A 167 5.20 7.43 -3.08
C THR A 167 4.04 8.19 -3.71
N LEU A 168 2.81 8.00 -3.23
CA LEU A 168 1.64 8.75 -3.71
C LEU A 168 1.87 10.27 -3.61
N VAL A 169 2.31 10.76 -2.45
CA VAL A 169 2.58 12.19 -2.25
C VAL A 169 3.69 12.70 -3.16
N LYS A 170 4.77 11.93 -3.36
CA LYS A 170 5.85 12.29 -4.31
C LYS A 170 5.33 12.44 -5.74
N GLN A 171 4.29 11.71 -6.10
CA GLN A 171 3.64 11.76 -7.43
C GLN A 171 2.48 12.76 -7.50
N GLY A 172 2.34 13.64 -6.51
CA GLY A 172 1.36 14.72 -6.52
C GLY A 172 -0.04 14.33 -6.00
N TRP A 173 -0.23 13.11 -5.51
CA TRP A 173 -1.49 12.70 -4.90
C TRP A 173 -1.68 13.34 -3.52
N ALA A 174 -2.80 14.03 -3.34
CA ALA A 174 -3.18 14.55 -2.03
C ALA A 174 -3.47 13.39 -1.06
N GLN A 175 -2.83 13.43 0.11
CA GLN A 175 -3.00 12.43 1.17
C GLN A 175 -3.03 13.10 2.54
N ILE A 176 -3.86 12.58 3.45
CA ILE A 176 -3.67 12.81 4.88
C ILE A 176 -2.47 11.95 5.28
N ARG A 177 -1.38 12.58 5.71
CA ARG A 177 -0.06 11.95 5.89
C ARG A 177 0.04 11.18 7.23
N VAL A 178 -0.93 10.32 7.50
CA VAL A 178 -0.90 9.35 8.59
C VAL A 178 -0.84 7.97 7.96
N SER A 179 0.20 7.21 8.27
CA SER A 179 0.40 5.88 7.67
C SER A 179 -0.62 4.88 8.19
N SER A 180 -0.85 3.82 7.42
CA SER A 180 -1.66 2.70 7.90
C SER A 180 -1.08 2.08 9.17
N LEU A 181 0.25 2.03 9.28
CA LEU A 181 0.93 1.51 10.47
C LEU A 181 0.62 2.35 11.71
N GLU A 182 0.56 3.68 11.58
CA GLU A 182 0.19 4.56 12.68
C GLU A 182 -1.25 4.32 13.13
N ILE A 183 -2.20 4.24 12.19
CA ILE A 183 -3.60 3.89 12.53
C ILE A 183 -3.67 2.54 13.27
N PHE A 184 -2.94 1.54 12.80
CA PHE A 184 -2.93 0.22 13.42
C PHE A 184 -2.36 0.27 14.85
N ARG A 185 -1.28 1.02 15.08
CA ARG A 185 -0.70 1.24 16.42
C ARG A 185 -1.67 1.93 17.38
N GLN A 186 -2.52 2.83 16.89
CA GLN A 186 -3.54 3.51 17.70
C GLN A 186 -4.83 2.68 17.88
N SER A 187 -4.88 1.44 17.37
CA SER A 187 -6.09 0.60 17.35
C SER A 187 -5.93 -0.76 18.05
N LEU A 188 -4.99 -0.86 19.00
CA LEU A 188 -4.68 -2.13 19.68
C LEU A 188 -5.86 -2.68 20.52
N ASP A 189 -6.78 -1.81 20.94
CA ASP A 189 -7.98 -2.21 21.69
C ASP A 189 -9.07 -2.84 20.79
N VAL A 190 -8.94 -2.75 19.46
CA VAL A 190 -9.88 -3.36 18.50
C VAL A 190 -9.46 -4.80 18.22
N GLN A 191 -10.29 -5.78 18.58
CA GLN A 191 -10.02 -7.20 18.36
C GLN A 191 -10.95 -7.78 17.27
N PRO A 192 -10.49 -8.78 16.50
CA PRO A 192 -9.13 -9.30 16.44
C PRO A 192 -8.12 -8.33 15.79
N GLN A 193 -6.83 -8.61 16.01
CA GLN A 193 -5.75 -7.88 15.35
C GLN A 193 -5.63 -8.29 13.87
N THR A 194 -5.52 -7.29 12.99
CA THR A 194 -5.25 -7.46 11.56
C THR A 194 -3.75 -7.41 11.32
N ARG A 195 -3.20 -8.38 10.58
CA ARG A 195 -1.79 -8.33 10.17
C ARG A 195 -1.61 -7.38 8.99
N LEU A 196 -0.69 -6.43 9.11
CA LEU A 196 -0.39 -5.44 8.07
C LEU A 196 0.89 -5.84 7.32
N LEU A 197 0.80 -5.92 6.00
CA LEU A 197 1.93 -6.16 5.09
C LEU A 197 1.97 -5.03 4.06
N GLY A 198 3.00 -4.22 4.09
CA GLY A 198 3.14 -3.07 3.19
C GLY A 198 4.09 -3.33 2.02
N GLN A 199 3.96 -2.53 0.98
CA GLN A 199 4.91 -2.44 -0.13
C GLN A 199 5.12 -3.75 -0.88
N VAL A 200 4.05 -4.55 -1.02
CA VAL A 200 4.06 -5.76 -1.83
C VAL A 200 3.90 -5.39 -3.31
N LEU A 201 4.87 -5.80 -4.14
CA LEU A 201 4.84 -5.63 -5.60
C LEU A 201 4.85 -4.17 -6.08
N THR A 202 5.58 -3.29 -5.37
CA THR A 202 5.68 -1.85 -5.70
C THR A 202 6.23 -1.59 -7.10
N ASN A 203 7.08 -2.46 -7.61
CA ASN A 203 7.56 -2.39 -8.99
C ASN A 203 6.42 -2.46 -10.04
N GLU A 204 5.28 -3.07 -9.70
CA GLU A 204 4.09 -3.13 -10.57
C GLU A 204 2.98 -2.18 -10.13
N THR A 205 2.85 -1.85 -8.84
CA THR A 205 1.79 -0.94 -8.38
C THR A 205 2.16 0.54 -8.52
N ASP A 206 3.43 0.92 -8.32
CA ASP A 206 3.85 2.32 -8.38
C ASP A 206 3.53 2.99 -9.73
N PRO A 207 3.77 2.33 -10.90
CA PRO A 207 3.42 2.89 -12.20
C PRO A 207 1.95 3.34 -12.30
N PHE A 208 1.03 2.72 -11.54
CA PHE A 208 -0.40 3.08 -11.54
C PHE A 208 -0.70 4.51 -11.11
N PHE A 209 0.27 5.14 -10.43
CA PHE A 209 0.10 6.45 -9.83
C PHE A 209 0.99 7.50 -10.47
N PHE A 210 1.76 7.13 -11.51
CA PHE A 210 2.73 8.02 -12.13
C PHE A 210 2.09 8.83 -13.26
N TRP A 211 1.18 8.26 -14.06
CA TRP A 211 0.66 8.99 -15.22
C TRP A 211 -0.24 10.18 -14.86
N GLN A 212 -1.03 10.15 -13.79
CA GLN A 212 -2.12 11.13 -13.66
C GLN A 212 -1.64 12.58 -13.50
N PHE A 213 -0.55 12.78 -12.74
CA PHE A 213 -0.01 14.11 -12.42
C PHE A 213 1.44 14.31 -12.89
N ASN A 214 2.01 13.35 -13.61
CA ASN A 214 3.32 13.49 -14.26
C ASN A 214 3.11 13.57 -15.78
N PRO A 215 3.27 14.74 -16.42
CA PRO A 215 3.08 14.89 -17.87
C PRO A 215 4.11 14.10 -18.70
N ASP A 216 5.28 13.82 -18.13
CA ASP A 216 6.37 13.11 -18.81
C ASP A 216 6.20 11.58 -18.77
N PHE A 217 5.34 11.07 -17.88
CA PHE A 217 5.04 9.65 -17.82
C PHE A 217 3.98 9.28 -18.86
N PRO A 218 4.16 8.20 -19.65
CA PRO A 218 3.21 7.81 -20.68
C PRO A 218 1.85 7.44 -20.09
N CYS A 219 0.77 7.73 -20.83
CA CYS A 219 -0.54 7.21 -20.47
C CYS A 219 -0.57 5.68 -20.60
N PRO A 220 -1.39 4.99 -19.79
CA PRO A 220 -1.63 3.56 -19.95
C PRO A 220 -2.13 3.19 -21.35
N GLU A 221 -1.94 1.94 -21.73
CA GLU A 221 -2.50 1.41 -22.98
C GLU A 221 -4.01 1.65 -23.05
N GLY A 222 -4.51 2.11 -24.21
CA GLY A 222 -5.91 2.50 -24.39
C GLY A 222 -6.25 3.92 -23.92
N CYS A 223 -5.26 4.70 -23.47
CA CYS A 223 -5.44 6.07 -23.02
C CYS A 223 -4.53 7.07 -23.73
N LYS A 224 -4.96 8.33 -23.78
CA LYS A 224 -4.21 9.47 -24.32
C LYS A 224 -4.23 10.63 -23.33
N ARG A 225 -3.28 11.56 -23.48
CA ARG A 225 -3.35 12.83 -22.77
C ARG A 225 -4.55 13.63 -23.26
N SER A 226 -5.24 14.27 -22.32
CA SER A 226 -6.29 15.24 -22.61
C SER A 226 -5.74 16.42 -23.41
N GLU A 227 -6.60 17.16 -24.09
CA GLU A 227 -6.19 18.31 -24.92
C GLU A 227 -5.50 19.41 -24.09
N SER A 228 -5.86 19.54 -22.81
CA SER A 228 -5.17 20.43 -21.85
C SER A 228 -3.78 19.91 -21.44
N GLY A 229 -3.43 18.68 -21.79
CA GLY A 229 -2.16 18.02 -21.44
C GLY A 229 -2.05 17.60 -19.97
N SER A 230 -3.09 17.83 -19.16
CA SER A 230 -3.01 17.73 -17.70
C SER A 230 -3.34 16.34 -17.14
N THR A 231 -4.05 15.50 -17.89
CA THR A 231 -4.64 14.25 -17.39
C THR A 231 -4.59 13.16 -18.47
N CYS A 232 -4.53 11.89 -18.08
CA CYS A 232 -4.77 10.77 -19.01
C CYS A 232 -6.26 10.42 -19.03
N GLU A 233 -6.79 10.17 -20.22
CA GLU A 233 -8.20 9.83 -20.46
C GLU A 233 -8.28 8.68 -21.48
N ALA A 234 -9.31 7.84 -21.38
CA ALA A 234 -9.48 6.73 -22.31
C ALA A 234 -9.79 7.26 -23.72
N VAL A 235 -9.25 6.61 -24.75
CA VAL A 235 -9.33 7.10 -26.15
C VAL A 235 -10.79 7.14 -26.68
N ASN A 236 -11.72 6.43 -26.04
CA ASN A 236 -13.14 6.34 -26.40
C ASN A 236 -14.09 6.69 -25.22
N ALA A 237 -13.65 7.53 -24.28
CA ALA A 237 -14.49 7.98 -23.15
C ALA A 237 -15.58 8.98 -23.60
#